data_AF-R7SVU9-F1
#
_entry.id   AF-R7SVU9-F1
#
_cell.length_a   1.000
_cell.length_b   1.000
_cell.length_c   1.000
_cell.angle_alpha   90.00
_cell.angle_beta   90.00
_cell.angle_gamma   90.00
#
_symmetry.space_group_name_H-M   'P 1'
#
loop_
_entity.id
_entity.type
_entity.pdbx_description
1 polymer ?
#
loop_
_entity_poly.entity_id
_entity_poly.type
_entity_poly.pdbx_seq_one_letter_code
_entity_poly.pdbx_strand_id
1 'polypeptide(L)'
;MSARSNSSLYFDPSDSGSPGSLGNLVVRKADNPHSKTPYHVHVSSSAVDSEDSPTSESTSDGQSSDSSSSPVVFSPALAVPADESTSGTQPSRVRVDSQSSANTIPNHDSKDGSPTTAIPSEDLYSLAGLPVLEDSIPAENLPDELIVHDPHDLPYPVRYVRVNPVTKYSRQFAFPVRDPRDAVPPRRVAQLHLANDNHIGNGAHSTVFRAPLTLPLAAGSEVATRVRVVAKTPAPDCGSHRQLHQEARMYHSFPRTLYEQHKQQEYVAKPVPVPTAAADAVISDGASALSSSQSSDEPSIRVGGGRRKLSWREQFKLKRPVLKLTGKKSSTTAAGSEASLARAPRSVAQGGIVRELTTTDVAPVVPKFYGYYLLLKPDGTIYFDTHDECDEDGTCEVAWPPAMLLIEDCGSPIQPALFSDAQRWECHRLLESLHAAGFIMRQPAMTTDKMLAQPGPLTAPRAERSLATPSFRLVDFGRGFARSISKPEGFEEFWQEWCDHESDGAFEALQLDHTS
;
A
#
# COMPACT_ATOMS: atom_id res chain seq x y z
N MET A 1 49.16 0.04 -55.63
CA MET A 1 48.19 1.09 -55.25
C MET A 1 46.81 0.43 -55.26
N SER A 2 46.10 0.14 -54.19
CA SER A 2 46.11 0.61 -52.79
C SER A 2 45.94 -0.57 -51.83
N ALA A 3 46.59 -0.45 -50.67
CA ALA A 3 46.55 -1.40 -49.58
C ALA A 3 45.25 -1.30 -48.76
N ARG A 4 44.73 -2.45 -48.31
CA ARG A 4 43.72 -2.55 -47.25
C ARG A 4 44.45 -2.90 -45.95
N SER A 5 44.36 -2.02 -44.95
CA SER A 5 44.86 -2.25 -43.60
C SER A 5 43.80 -2.96 -42.76
N ASN A 6 44.04 -4.23 -42.43
CA ASN A 6 43.37 -4.93 -41.35
C ASN A 6 44.07 -4.55 -40.02
N SER A 7 43.32 -3.94 -39.10
CA SER A 7 43.73 -3.78 -37.71
C SER A 7 42.86 -4.72 -36.87
N SER A 8 43.48 -5.83 -36.47
CA SER A 8 42.97 -6.82 -35.54
C SER A 8 43.52 -6.47 -34.16
N LEU A 9 42.72 -5.83 -33.31
CA LEU A 9 43.04 -5.67 -31.89
C LEU A 9 42.54 -6.90 -31.14
N TYR A 10 43.47 -7.82 -30.86
CA TYR A 10 43.31 -8.85 -29.84
C TYR A 10 43.20 -8.15 -28.49
N PHE A 11 42.07 -8.35 -27.81
CA PHE A 11 41.92 -8.04 -26.40
C PHE A 11 42.36 -9.28 -25.61
N ASP A 12 43.37 -9.12 -24.77
CA ASP A 12 43.90 -10.14 -23.86
C ASP A 12 43.15 -10.04 -22.52
N PRO A 13 42.29 -11.01 -22.15
CA PRO A 13 41.57 -11.00 -20.88
C PRO A 13 42.35 -11.83 -19.87
N SER A 14 43.54 -11.38 -19.49
CA SER A 14 44.34 -12.06 -18.47
C SER A 14 45.06 -11.10 -17.53
N ASP A 15 44.40 -10.02 -17.10
CA ASP A 15 44.82 -9.33 -15.88
C ASP A 15 43.69 -8.48 -15.27
N SER A 16 42.88 -9.11 -14.41
CA SER A 16 42.06 -8.39 -13.44
C SER A 16 41.84 -9.28 -12.24
N GLY A 17 42.50 -8.94 -11.12
CA GLY A 17 42.24 -9.53 -9.82
C GLY A 17 40.75 -9.53 -9.54
N SER A 18 40.17 -10.73 -9.50
CA SER A 18 38.74 -10.95 -9.33
C SER A 18 38.31 -10.43 -7.94
N PRO A 19 37.39 -9.44 -7.84
CA PRO A 19 36.65 -9.27 -6.61
C PRO A 19 35.73 -10.49 -6.44
N GLY A 20 35.56 -10.93 -5.19
CA GLY A 20 35.00 -12.22 -4.83
C GLY A 20 33.71 -12.61 -5.56
N SER A 21 33.63 -13.89 -5.94
CA SER A 21 32.44 -14.51 -6.49
C SER A 21 31.22 -14.25 -5.60
N LEU A 22 30.19 -13.63 -6.20
CA LEU A 22 28.85 -13.45 -5.63
C LEU A 22 28.13 -14.78 -5.34
N GLY A 23 28.74 -15.94 -5.64
CA GLY A 23 28.28 -17.25 -5.16
C GLY A 23 28.22 -17.37 -3.63
N ASN A 24 28.81 -16.41 -2.89
CA ASN A 24 28.72 -16.30 -1.43
C ASN A 24 27.76 -15.21 -0.94
N LEU A 25 26.89 -14.63 -1.78
CA LEU A 25 25.75 -13.83 -1.30
C LEU A 25 24.69 -14.75 -0.69
N VAL A 26 25.09 -15.52 0.33
CA VAL A 26 24.18 -16.16 1.25
C VAL A 26 23.72 -15.03 2.16
N VAL A 27 22.45 -14.62 2.01
CA VAL A 27 21.79 -13.77 2.99
C VAL A 27 22.02 -14.41 4.35
N ARG A 28 22.70 -13.69 5.26
CA ARG A 28 22.99 -14.23 6.57
C ARG A 28 21.66 -14.56 7.24
N LYS A 29 21.50 -15.83 7.59
CA LYS A 29 20.42 -16.32 8.46
C LYS A 29 20.41 -15.43 9.71
N ALA A 30 19.26 -14.86 10.07
CA ALA A 30 19.10 -14.19 11.35
C ALA A 30 19.60 -15.15 12.44
N ASP A 31 20.58 -14.71 13.23
CA ASP A 31 21.17 -15.54 14.27
C ASP A 31 20.08 -16.04 15.19
N ASN A 32 19.76 -17.33 15.11
CA ASN A 32 19.03 -18.01 16.16
C ASN A 32 19.98 -18.05 17.37
N PRO A 33 19.68 -17.38 18.50
CA PRO A 33 20.58 -17.29 19.65
C PRO A 33 20.89 -18.65 20.33
N HIS A 34 20.36 -19.75 19.80
CA HIS A 34 20.57 -21.11 20.31
C HIS A 34 21.30 -22.09 19.37
N SER A 35 21.77 -21.66 18.19
CA SER A 35 22.48 -22.57 17.27
C SER A 35 24.00 -22.37 17.28
N LYS A 36 24.70 -23.03 18.21
CA LYS A 36 26.17 -23.18 18.15
C LYS A 36 26.54 -24.40 17.31
N THR A 37 26.69 -24.25 16.00
CA THR A 37 27.66 -25.03 15.19
C THR A 37 27.77 -24.45 13.76
N PRO A 38 28.98 -24.35 13.18
CA PRO A 38 29.17 -23.89 11.80
C PRO A 38 28.94 -25.05 10.82
N TYR A 39 28.04 -24.87 9.85
CA TYR A 39 27.86 -25.83 8.76
C TYR A 39 28.66 -25.39 7.52
N HIS A 40 29.54 -26.28 7.06
CA HIS A 40 30.11 -26.29 5.71
C HIS A 40 29.13 -27.01 4.78
N VAL A 41 28.70 -26.37 3.68
CA VAL A 41 27.95 -27.04 2.62
C VAL A 41 28.91 -27.44 1.50
N HIS A 42 29.12 -28.75 1.33
CA HIS A 42 29.69 -29.32 0.12
C HIS A 42 28.60 -29.42 -0.95
N VAL A 43 28.84 -28.79 -2.10
CA VAL A 43 28.05 -29.01 -3.31
C VAL A 43 28.54 -30.32 -3.92
N SER A 44 27.76 -31.40 -3.76
CA SER A 44 27.97 -32.66 -4.48
C SER A 44 27.11 -32.69 -5.73
N SER A 45 27.77 -32.72 -6.88
CA SER A 45 27.18 -33.11 -8.16
C SER A 45 27.01 -34.63 -8.20
N SER A 46 25.79 -35.12 -8.42
CA SER A 46 25.58 -36.50 -8.87
C SER A 46 24.47 -36.56 -9.90
N ALA A 47 24.86 -37.01 -11.10
CA ALA A 47 23.99 -37.50 -12.16
C ALA A 47 23.74 -39.02 -11.98
N VAL A 48 22.82 -39.51 -12.83
CA VAL A 48 22.48 -40.88 -13.26
C VAL A 48 21.63 -41.83 -12.39
N ASP A 49 20.46 -42.15 -12.96
CA ASP A 49 19.79 -43.43 -13.19
C ASP A 49 19.58 -44.45 -12.05
N SER A 50 18.32 -44.84 -11.83
CA SER A 50 17.78 -46.18 -12.20
C SER A 50 16.45 -46.49 -11.49
N GLU A 51 15.76 -47.47 -12.05
CA GLU A 51 14.34 -47.78 -11.98
C GLU A 51 13.83 -48.48 -10.69
N ASP A 52 12.50 -48.62 -10.70
CA ASP A 52 11.67 -49.74 -10.20
C ASP A 52 11.01 -49.71 -8.80
N SER A 53 9.71 -49.39 -8.86
CA SER A 53 8.57 -50.19 -8.38
C SER A 53 8.25 -50.34 -6.87
N PRO A 54 6.97 -50.62 -6.53
CA PRO A 54 6.29 -50.05 -5.37
C PRO A 54 5.95 -51.05 -4.26
N THR A 55 5.62 -50.55 -3.06
CA THR A 55 4.49 -50.95 -2.18
C THR A 55 4.73 -50.46 -0.75
N SER A 56 3.78 -49.74 -0.17
CA SER A 56 3.16 -50.11 1.11
C SER A 56 2.19 -49.02 1.57
N GLU A 57 0.95 -49.42 1.77
CA GLU A 57 -0.06 -48.72 2.55
C GLU A 57 0.45 -48.49 3.98
N SER A 58 0.28 -47.27 4.49
CA SER A 58 0.27 -47.03 5.94
C SER A 58 -0.67 -45.88 6.27
N THR A 59 -1.83 -46.26 6.80
CA THR A 59 -2.72 -45.44 7.61
C THR A 59 -1.97 -44.90 8.84
N SER A 60 -2.01 -43.58 9.05
CA SER A 60 -1.77 -43.00 10.36
C SER A 60 -2.56 -41.71 10.53
N ASP A 61 -3.50 -41.77 11.47
CA ASP A 61 -4.20 -40.63 12.06
C ASP A 61 -3.20 -39.63 12.66
N GLY A 62 -3.30 -38.37 12.25
CA GLY A 62 -2.48 -37.26 12.73
C GLY A 62 -3.35 -36.21 13.41
N GLN A 63 -3.23 -36.13 14.73
CA GLN A 63 -3.88 -35.18 15.61
C GLN A 63 -3.53 -33.73 15.24
N SER A 64 -4.56 -32.88 15.11
CA SER A 64 -4.44 -31.44 14.98
C SER A 64 -4.01 -30.83 16.32
N SER A 65 -2.79 -30.31 16.38
CA SER A 65 -2.35 -29.42 17.46
C SER A 65 -2.75 -27.98 17.11
N ASP A 66 -3.75 -27.47 17.83
CA ASP A 66 -4.11 -26.05 17.84
C ASP A 66 -2.99 -25.24 18.50
N SER A 67 -2.30 -24.43 17.72
CA SER A 67 -1.34 -23.42 18.19
C SER A 67 -2.05 -22.09 18.34
N SER A 68 -2.53 -21.78 19.54
CA SER A 68 -3.08 -20.47 19.87
C SER A 68 -1.95 -19.43 20.00
N SER A 69 -1.80 -18.57 19.00
CA SER A 69 -0.89 -17.41 19.06
C SER A 69 -1.56 -16.26 19.82
N SER A 70 -1.01 -15.89 20.98
CA SER A 70 -1.43 -14.71 21.74
C SER A 70 -1.02 -13.41 21.04
N PRO A 71 -1.82 -12.33 21.12
CA PRO A 71 -1.45 -11.05 20.53
C PRO A 71 -0.32 -10.35 21.31
N VAL A 72 0.68 -9.87 20.58
CA VAL A 72 1.78 -9.05 21.10
C VAL A 72 1.28 -7.62 21.30
N VAL A 73 1.35 -7.11 22.52
CA VAL A 73 1.00 -5.75 22.90
C VAL A 73 2.08 -4.78 22.40
N PHE A 74 1.71 -3.82 21.54
CA PHE A 74 2.58 -2.73 21.12
C PHE A 74 2.62 -1.62 22.18
N SER A 75 3.83 -1.25 22.62
CA SER A 75 4.06 -0.05 23.43
C SER A 75 4.18 1.18 22.52
N PRO A 76 3.41 2.27 22.73
CA PRO A 76 3.57 3.49 21.97
C PRO A 76 4.84 4.24 22.39
N ALA A 77 5.66 4.60 21.41
CA ALA A 77 6.82 5.47 21.60
C ALA A 77 6.37 6.89 22.01
N LEU A 78 7.06 7.43 23.02
CA LEU A 78 6.80 8.72 23.66
C LEU A 78 6.81 9.89 22.67
N ALA A 79 5.81 10.75 22.81
CA ALA A 79 5.70 12.05 22.14
C ALA A 79 6.85 12.98 22.52
N VAL A 80 7.41 13.65 21.52
CA VAL A 80 8.35 14.77 21.66
C VAL A 80 7.57 16.00 22.16
N PRO A 81 8.05 16.74 23.19
CA PRO A 81 7.34 17.91 23.69
C PRO A 81 7.46 19.08 22.72
N ALA A 82 6.36 19.81 22.57
CA ALA A 82 6.29 21.09 21.85
C ALA A 82 7.02 22.18 22.66
N ASP A 83 7.93 22.90 22.00
CA ASP A 83 8.59 24.08 22.56
C ASP A 83 7.63 25.28 22.48
N GLU A 84 7.23 25.75 23.65
CA GLU A 84 6.50 27.00 23.87
C GLU A 84 7.44 27.95 24.61
N SER A 85 7.86 29.06 23.98
CA SER A 85 8.50 30.18 24.70
C SER A 85 8.36 31.48 23.91
N THR A 86 7.32 32.23 24.25
CA THR A 86 7.19 33.66 23.97
C THR A 86 7.54 34.43 25.25
N SER A 87 8.62 35.21 25.26
CA SER A 87 8.70 36.45 26.05
C SER A 87 9.93 37.26 25.65
N GLY A 88 9.71 38.48 25.17
CA GLY A 88 10.76 39.47 24.98
C GLY A 88 11.16 40.15 26.29
N THR A 89 12.34 40.78 26.32
CA THR A 89 12.63 42.01 27.06
C THR A 89 13.86 42.70 26.46
N GLN A 90 13.74 44.02 26.38
CA GLN A 90 14.58 45.02 25.73
C GLN A 90 15.90 45.37 26.48
N PRO A 91 16.75 46.28 25.95
CA PRO A 91 18.20 46.30 26.16
C PRO A 91 18.65 47.22 27.31
N SER A 92 19.90 47.06 27.79
CA SER A 92 20.59 48.11 28.54
C SER A 92 22.13 47.99 28.56
N ARG A 93 22.75 49.07 28.05
CA ARG A 93 23.87 49.86 28.58
C ARG A 93 25.25 49.22 28.83
N VAL A 94 26.16 49.62 27.94
CA VAL A 94 27.43 50.36 28.19
C VAL A 94 27.87 50.48 29.65
N ARG A 95 29.07 49.96 29.95
CA ARG A 95 30.02 50.62 30.85
C ARG A 95 31.47 50.35 30.43
N VAL A 96 32.16 51.46 30.21
CA VAL A 96 33.60 51.62 29.99
C VAL A 96 34.31 51.57 31.34
N ASP A 97 35.49 50.95 31.42
CA ASP A 97 36.62 51.43 32.23
C ASP A 97 37.95 50.76 31.83
N SER A 98 38.75 51.54 31.09
CA SER A 98 40.15 51.94 31.34
C SER A 98 41.21 51.02 31.99
N GLN A 99 42.24 50.78 31.18
CA GLN A 99 43.69 51.03 31.40
C GLN A 99 44.64 49.99 32.04
N SER A 100 45.74 49.82 31.28
CA SER A 100 47.15 49.49 31.61
C SER A 100 47.57 48.14 31.00
N SER A 101 48.72 47.94 30.34
CA SER A 101 50.00 48.65 30.28
C SER A 101 50.74 48.30 28.98
N ALA A 102 51.76 49.09 28.66
CA ALA A 102 52.53 49.11 27.42
C ALA A 102 53.57 47.98 27.24
N ASN A 103 53.94 47.82 25.96
CA ASN A 103 55.19 47.32 25.37
C ASN A 103 55.51 45.82 25.39
N THR A 104 55.46 45.17 24.21
CA THR A 104 56.59 44.43 23.58
C THR A 104 56.35 44.25 22.06
N ILE A 105 57.46 44.31 21.33
CA ILE A 105 57.73 44.37 19.88
C ILE A 105 57.23 43.13 19.08
N PRO A 106 56.93 43.24 17.77
CA PRO A 106 56.13 42.25 17.04
C PRO A 106 56.97 41.07 16.54
N ASN A 107 56.49 39.84 16.80
CA ASN A 107 56.94 38.64 16.10
C ASN A 107 55.89 38.26 15.05
N HIS A 108 56.33 38.28 13.80
CA HIS A 108 55.59 37.89 12.61
C HIS A 108 55.57 36.35 12.54
N ASP A 109 54.56 35.72 13.11
CA ASP A 109 54.25 34.30 12.91
C ASP A 109 52.72 34.15 12.81
N SER A 110 52.20 34.46 11.62
CA SER A 110 50.79 34.26 11.29
C SER A 110 50.53 32.77 11.12
N LYS A 111 50.29 32.10 12.25
CA LYS A 111 49.45 30.91 12.35
C LYS A 111 48.01 31.27 11.97
N ASP A 112 47.74 31.41 10.68
CA ASP A 112 46.36 31.40 10.17
C ASP A 112 45.85 29.96 10.11
N GLY A 113 45.65 29.37 11.29
CA GLY A 113 44.84 28.17 11.47
C GLY A 113 43.38 28.57 11.47
N SER A 114 42.84 28.93 10.31
CA SER A 114 41.39 29.08 10.15
C SER A 114 40.74 27.77 10.57
N PRO A 115 39.79 27.75 11.52
CA PRO A 115 39.09 26.54 11.90
C PRO A 115 38.30 26.06 10.68
N THR A 116 38.90 25.14 9.92
CA THR A 116 38.20 24.35 8.91
C THR A 116 37.03 23.71 9.63
N THR A 117 35.86 24.31 9.50
CA THR A 117 34.61 23.79 10.04
C THR A 117 34.39 22.52 9.26
N ALA A 118 34.78 21.38 9.84
CA ALA A 118 34.60 20.09 9.23
C ALA A 118 33.10 20.00 8.91
N ILE A 119 32.79 19.98 7.62
CA ILE A 119 31.43 19.74 7.16
C ILE A 119 31.03 18.43 7.83
N PRO A 120 29.99 18.43 8.70
CA PRO A 120 29.57 17.22 9.37
C PRO A 120 29.37 16.15 8.31
N SER A 121 30.03 15.00 8.47
CA SER A 121 29.78 13.85 7.61
C SER A 121 28.29 13.58 7.64
N GLU A 122 27.61 13.82 6.52
CA GLU A 122 26.16 13.67 6.45
C GLU A 122 25.83 12.19 6.67
N ASP A 123 25.04 11.90 7.69
CA ASP A 123 24.59 10.53 7.95
C ASP A 123 23.60 10.11 6.86
N LEU A 124 24.06 9.20 5.99
CA LEU A 124 23.29 8.67 4.85
C LEU A 124 22.12 7.76 5.27
N TYR A 125 22.06 7.34 6.54
CA TYR A 125 20.97 6.52 7.07
C TYR A 125 19.95 7.34 7.88
N SER A 126 20.32 8.54 8.32
CA SER A 126 19.43 9.42 9.09
C SER A 126 18.18 9.83 8.31
N LEU A 127 17.03 9.73 8.98
CA LEU A 127 15.74 10.22 8.50
C LEU A 127 15.48 11.69 8.87
N ALA A 128 16.35 12.29 9.69
CA ALA A 128 16.15 13.63 10.23
C ALA A 128 16.17 14.67 9.10
N GLY A 129 15.14 15.52 9.05
CA GLY A 129 15.02 16.58 8.05
C GLY A 129 14.66 16.10 6.63
N LEU A 130 14.54 14.79 6.38
CA LEU A 130 14.18 14.30 5.05
C LEU A 130 12.70 14.54 4.75
N PRO A 131 12.37 15.19 3.62
CA PRO A 131 10.98 15.30 3.18
C PRO A 131 10.46 13.92 2.78
N VAL A 132 9.16 13.70 2.98
CA VAL A 132 8.45 12.56 2.40
C VAL A 132 8.19 12.92 0.96
N LEU A 133 8.34 11.96 0.07
CA LEU A 133 8.00 12.13 -1.34
C LEU A 133 6.47 12.22 -1.48
N GLU A 134 5.96 13.45 -1.56
CA GLU A 134 4.53 13.71 -1.67
C GLU A 134 4.05 13.65 -3.12
N ASP A 135 4.88 14.09 -4.06
CA ASP A 135 4.52 14.13 -5.47
C ASP A 135 4.73 12.77 -6.12
N SER A 136 3.82 12.44 -7.05
CA SER A 136 4.00 11.24 -7.86
C SER A 136 5.22 11.44 -8.74
N ILE A 137 6.18 10.52 -8.67
CA ILE A 137 7.27 10.51 -9.65
C ILE A 137 6.67 10.07 -10.98
N PRO A 138 6.80 10.85 -12.07
CA PRO A 138 6.40 10.39 -13.39
C PRO A 138 7.02 9.03 -13.73
N ALA A 139 6.31 8.17 -14.45
CA ALA A 139 6.76 6.79 -14.68
C ALA A 139 8.14 6.72 -15.38
N GLU A 140 8.42 7.73 -16.21
CA GLU A 140 9.66 8.00 -16.91
C GLU A 140 10.80 8.57 -16.03
N ASN A 141 10.52 8.97 -14.79
CA ASN A 141 11.51 9.46 -13.84
C ASN A 141 11.77 8.45 -12.71
N LEU A 142 10.93 7.42 -12.59
CA LEU A 142 11.15 6.34 -11.62
C LEU A 142 12.47 5.60 -11.90
N PRO A 143 13.23 5.21 -10.85
CA PRO A 143 14.51 4.55 -11.02
C PRO A 143 14.36 3.18 -11.65
N ASP A 144 15.16 2.91 -12.67
CA ASP A 144 15.26 1.60 -13.31
C ASP A 144 16.14 0.66 -12.50
N GLU A 145 17.14 1.21 -11.82
CA GLU A 145 18.02 0.48 -10.91
C GLU A 145 18.03 1.10 -9.52
N LEU A 146 18.20 0.24 -8.52
CA LEU A 146 18.28 0.62 -7.12
C LEU A 146 19.55 0.02 -6.52
N ILE A 147 20.42 0.87 -5.99
CA ILE A 147 21.58 0.45 -5.21
C ILE A 147 21.15 0.44 -3.75
N VAL A 148 21.07 -0.74 -3.14
CA VAL A 148 20.65 -0.90 -1.76
C VAL A 148 21.86 -1.00 -0.87
N HIS A 149 21.97 -0.09 0.09
CA HIS A 149 22.95 -0.09 1.16
C HIS A 149 22.27 -0.61 2.42
N ASP A 150 22.71 -1.76 2.91
CA ASP A 150 22.23 -2.33 4.18
C ASP A 150 23.43 -2.89 4.95
N PRO A 151 24.01 -2.11 5.88
CA PRO A 151 25.22 -2.53 6.58
C PRO A 151 24.98 -3.69 7.57
N HIS A 152 23.72 -4.04 7.86
CA HIS A 152 23.38 -5.12 8.79
C HIS A 152 23.33 -6.45 8.06
N ASP A 153 22.59 -6.49 6.95
CA ASP A 153 22.31 -7.73 6.23
C ASP A 153 23.21 -7.93 5.00
N LEU A 154 23.84 -6.87 4.49
CA LEU A 154 24.66 -6.90 3.28
C LEU A 154 26.11 -6.43 3.55
N PRO A 155 27.13 -7.21 3.14
CA PRO A 155 28.53 -6.81 3.30
C PRO A 155 28.97 -5.67 2.35
N TYR A 156 28.20 -5.39 1.31
CA TYR A 156 28.44 -4.34 0.32
C TYR A 156 27.12 -3.92 -0.33
N PRO A 157 27.07 -2.75 -1.00
CA PRO A 157 25.87 -2.31 -1.70
C PRO A 157 25.51 -3.27 -2.84
N VAL A 158 24.21 -3.56 -2.98
CA VAL A 158 23.70 -4.55 -3.93
C VAL A 158 22.78 -3.90 -4.94
N ARG A 159 22.84 -4.38 -6.19
CA ARG A 159 22.05 -3.84 -7.31
C ARG A 159 20.73 -4.58 -7.46
N TYR A 160 19.66 -3.82 -7.56
CA TYR A 160 18.34 -4.30 -7.92
C TYR A 160 17.85 -3.60 -9.18
N VAL A 161 16.96 -4.27 -9.92
CA VAL A 161 16.31 -3.71 -11.11
C VAL A 161 14.81 -3.66 -10.91
N ARG A 162 14.18 -2.57 -11.39
CA ARG A 162 12.74 -2.40 -11.38
C ARG A 162 12.09 -3.38 -12.35
N VAL A 163 11.06 -4.08 -11.89
CA VAL A 163 10.31 -5.03 -12.70
C VAL A 163 8.82 -4.70 -12.71
N ASN A 164 8.14 -5.07 -13.79
CA ASN A 164 6.68 -5.12 -13.85
C ASN A 164 6.23 -6.49 -13.33
N PRO A 165 5.50 -6.54 -12.20
CA PRO A 165 4.98 -7.81 -11.69
C PRO A 165 3.80 -8.27 -12.58
N VAL A 166 3.81 -9.53 -13.01
CA VAL A 166 2.81 -10.06 -13.96
C VAL A 166 1.84 -11.03 -13.31
N THR A 167 0.70 -11.20 -13.97
CA THR A 167 -0.43 -11.98 -13.49
C THR A 167 -0.35 -13.41 -14.05
N LYS A 168 -0.47 -14.41 -13.15
CA LYS A 168 -0.35 -15.88 -13.33
C LYS A 168 -0.42 -16.43 -14.77
N TYR A 169 0.43 -17.44 -15.02
CA TYR A 169 0.46 -18.51 -16.08
C TYR A 169 1.80 -18.64 -16.81
N SER A 170 2.68 -17.64 -16.72
CA SER A 170 4.07 -17.80 -17.14
C SER A 170 4.92 -18.27 -15.97
N ARG A 171 5.91 -19.15 -16.24
CA ARG A 171 7.06 -19.38 -15.35
C ARG A 171 7.82 -18.09 -15.01
N GLN A 172 7.50 -16.99 -15.70
CA GLN A 172 8.01 -15.65 -15.48
C GLN A 172 6.99 -14.85 -14.66
N PHE A 173 7.37 -14.48 -13.45
CA PHE A 173 6.53 -13.73 -12.51
C PHE A 173 6.74 -12.22 -12.61
N ALA A 174 7.85 -11.78 -13.19
CA ALA A 174 8.13 -10.37 -13.42
C ALA A 174 9.01 -10.19 -14.66
N PHE A 175 8.92 -9.02 -15.27
CA PHE A 175 9.81 -8.63 -16.37
C PHE A 175 10.51 -7.33 -16.01
N PRO A 176 11.82 -7.19 -16.27
CA PRO A 176 12.50 -5.91 -16.15
C PRO A 176 11.75 -4.85 -16.94
N VAL A 177 11.51 -3.68 -16.33
CA VAL A 177 10.90 -2.53 -17.03
C VAL A 177 11.77 -2.12 -18.23
N ARG A 178 13.07 -2.39 -18.12
CA ARG A 178 14.09 -2.14 -19.12
C ARG A 178 15.07 -3.30 -19.13
N ASP A 179 15.54 -3.74 -20.31
CA ASP A 179 16.55 -4.80 -20.37
C ASP A 179 17.82 -4.31 -19.66
N PRO A 180 18.29 -5.01 -18.61
CA PRO A 180 19.51 -4.63 -17.90
C PRO A 180 20.78 -4.66 -18.76
N ARG A 181 20.71 -5.15 -20.00
CA ARG A 181 21.80 -5.20 -20.98
C ARG A 181 21.73 -4.06 -21.99
N ASP A 182 20.62 -3.32 -22.05
CA ASP A 182 20.50 -2.20 -22.97
C ASP A 182 21.52 -1.10 -22.61
N ALA A 183 22.29 -0.69 -23.62
CA ALA A 183 23.34 0.33 -23.53
C ALA A 183 22.85 1.76 -23.85
N VAL A 184 21.59 1.92 -24.28
CA VAL A 184 21.01 3.23 -24.66
C VAL A 184 20.62 4.02 -23.37
N PRO A 185 19.91 5.17 -23.38
CA PRO A 185 20.17 6.38 -22.55
C PRO A 185 20.37 6.17 -21.03
N PRO A 186 20.99 7.14 -20.30
CA PRO A 186 21.48 6.97 -18.94
C PRO A 186 20.50 6.24 -18.03
N ARG A 187 21.00 5.21 -17.33
CA ARG A 187 20.20 4.45 -16.38
C ARG A 187 19.81 5.38 -15.23
N ARG A 188 18.52 5.40 -14.90
CA ARG A 188 18.04 6.10 -13.71
C ARG A 188 18.36 5.23 -12.51
N VAL A 189 19.45 5.54 -11.84
CA VAL A 189 19.92 4.84 -10.65
C VAL A 189 19.53 5.65 -9.42
N ALA A 190 18.84 5.00 -8.48
CA ALA A 190 18.62 5.55 -7.14
C ALA A 190 19.42 4.77 -6.10
N GLN A 191 19.66 5.39 -4.94
CA GLN A 191 20.30 4.75 -3.80
C GLN A 191 19.31 4.68 -2.64
N LEU A 192 19.15 3.49 -2.05
CA LEU A 192 18.32 3.23 -0.88
C LEU A 192 19.21 2.87 0.30
N HIS A 193 19.01 3.53 1.43
CA HIS A 193 19.78 3.27 2.65
C HIS A 193 18.88 2.62 3.71
N LEU A 194 19.05 1.31 3.90
CA LEU A 194 18.36 0.56 4.94
C LEU A 194 19.22 0.56 6.20
N ALA A 195 18.56 0.77 7.34
CA ALA A 195 19.19 0.65 8.66
C ALA A 195 18.19 0.03 9.61
N ASN A 196 18.67 -0.83 10.51
CA ASN A 196 17.84 -1.48 11.51
C ASN A 196 17.14 -0.48 12.43
N ASP A 197 17.77 0.66 12.73
CA ASP A 197 17.19 1.76 13.52
C ASP A 197 15.99 2.43 12.83
N ASN A 198 15.84 2.27 11.52
CA ASN A 198 14.70 2.78 10.77
C ASN A 198 13.60 1.74 10.53
N HIS A 199 13.69 0.58 11.19
CA HIS A 199 12.61 -0.41 11.22
C HIS A 199 11.37 0.17 11.87
N ILE A 200 10.22 0.06 11.19
CA ILE A 200 8.94 0.58 11.70
C ILE A 200 7.92 -0.52 12.00
N GLY A 201 8.19 -1.76 11.64
CA GLY A 201 7.30 -2.87 11.97
C GLY A 201 7.58 -4.16 11.22
N ASN A 202 7.05 -5.25 11.76
CA ASN A 202 6.97 -6.54 11.11
C ASN A 202 5.51 -6.78 10.75
N GLY A 203 5.21 -6.82 9.45
CA GLY A 203 3.99 -7.44 8.97
C GLY A 203 4.08 -8.96 9.16
N ALA A 204 2.96 -9.66 8.98
CA ALA A 204 2.92 -11.12 9.08
C ALA A 204 3.93 -11.82 8.14
N HIS A 205 4.29 -11.15 7.04
CA HIS A 205 5.07 -11.71 5.94
C HIS A 205 6.14 -10.75 5.39
N SER A 206 6.39 -9.63 6.07
CA SER A 206 7.34 -8.63 5.59
C SER A 206 7.92 -7.80 6.72
N THR A 207 9.17 -7.39 6.56
CA THR A 207 9.81 -6.36 7.38
C THR A 207 9.64 -5.01 6.70
N VAL A 208 9.34 -3.97 7.48
CA VAL A 208 9.04 -2.63 6.96
C VAL A 208 10.02 -1.61 7.51
N PHE A 209 10.63 -0.84 6.64
CA PHE A 209 11.59 0.21 6.97
C PHE A 209 11.11 1.56 6.43
N ARG A 210 11.38 2.63 7.18
CA ARG A 210 11.51 3.96 6.58
C ARG A 210 12.94 4.11 6.09
N ALA A 211 13.16 4.64 4.89
CA ALA A 211 14.49 4.67 4.32
C ALA A 211 14.75 5.99 3.58
N PRO A 212 15.95 6.57 3.70
CA PRO A 212 16.43 7.57 2.77
C PRO A 212 16.55 6.96 1.36
N LEU A 213 15.91 7.62 0.39
CA LEU A 213 16.05 7.36 -1.03
C LEU A 213 16.67 8.58 -1.70
N THR A 214 17.81 8.38 -2.35
CA THR A 214 18.50 9.41 -3.13
C THR A 214 18.26 9.16 -4.61
N LEU A 215 17.59 10.08 -5.29
CA LEU A 215 17.25 9.95 -6.72
C LEU A 215 17.22 11.31 -7.45
N PRO A 216 17.52 11.35 -8.76
CA PRO A 216 17.34 12.55 -9.57
C PRO A 216 15.84 12.73 -9.91
N LEU A 217 15.16 13.70 -9.28
CA LEU A 217 13.72 13.92 -9.50
C LEU A 217 13.38 14.65 -10.81
N ALA A 218 14.26 15.54 -11.27
CA ALA A 218 14.07 16.30 -12.50
C ALA A 218 14.88 15.66 -13.64
N ALA A 219 14.22 15.44 -14.78
CA ALA A 219 14.88 14.93 -15.98
C ALA A 219 16.02 15.88 -16.38
N GLY A 220 17.24 15.35 -16.42
CA GLY A 220 18.46 16.12 -16.72
C GLY A 220 19.05 16.91 -15.55
N SER A 221 18.46 16.84 -14.35
CA SER A 221 19.09 17.40 -13.15
C SER A 221 20.17 16.46 -12.63
N GLU A 222 21.38 16.98 -12.48
CA GLU A 222 22.46 16.30 -11.77
C GLU A 222 22.28 16.33 -10.25
N VAL A 223 21.42 17.21 -9.74
CA VAL A 223 21.14 17.32 -8.31
C VAL A 223 20.23 16.16 -7.89
N ALA A 224 20.83 15.20 -7.20
CA ALA A 224 20.07 14.14 -6.54
C ALA A 224 19.28 14.73 -5.36
N THR A 225 18.00 14.41 -5.29
CA THR A 225 17.16 14.76 -4.15
C THR A 225 17.11 13.58 -3.20
N ARG A 226 17.22 13.85 -1.90
CA ARG A 226 17.10 12.85 -0.85
C ARG A 226 15.73 12.97 -0.20
N VAL A 227 14.96 11.90 -0.25
CA VAL A 227 13.59 11.83 0.27
C VAL A 227 13.44 10.62 1.18
N ARG A 228 12.34 10.56 1.93
CA ARG A 228 11.95 9.41 2.74
C ARG A 228 10.88 8.60 2.03
N VAL A 229 11.08 7.29 2.00
CA VAL A 229 10.14 6.29 1.48
C VAL A 229 9.93 5.16 2.49
N VAL A 230 8.92 4.33 2.24
CA VAL A 230 8.78 3.03 2.91
C VAL A 230 9.30 1.94 2.00
N ALA A 231 10.19 1.10 2.53
CA ALA A 231 10.69 -0.11 1.89
C ALA A 231 10.16 -1.33 2.63
N LYS A 232 9.55 -2.25 1.89
CA LYS A 232 9.13 -3.56 2.41
C LYS A 232 10.01 -4.66 1.84
N THR A 233 10.42 -5.58 2.70
CA THR A 233 11.18 -6.79 2.35
C THR A 233 10.45 -8.02 2.86
N PRO A 234 10.50 -9.18 2.17
CA PRO A 234 9.84 -10.39 2.66
C PRO A 234 10.65 -11.01 3.80
N ALA A 235 9.97 -11.74 4.69
CA ALA A 235 10.64 -12.68 5.59
C ALA A 235 11.28 -13.84 4.78
N PRO A 236 12.26 -14.59 5.34
CA PRO A 236 13.01 -15.62 4.62
C PRO A 236 12.22 -16.94 4.44
N ASP A 237 10.95 -16.83 4.07
CA ASP A 237 10.06 -17.94 3.76
C ASP A 237 9.35 -17.74 2.40
N CYS A 238 9.01 -18.85 1.74
CA CYS A 238 8.51 -18.79 0.37
C CYS A 238 7.15 -18.07 0.23
N GLY A 239 6.28 -18.17 1.24
CA GLY A 239 4.97 -17.51 1.29
C GLY A 239 5.13 -16.00 1.39
N SER A 240 6.07 -15.53 2.21
CA SER A 240 6.38 -14.11 2.36
C SER A 240 6.86 -13.46 1.06
N HIS A 241 7.73 -14.14 0.30
CA HIS A 241 8.13 -13.68 -1.03
C HIS A 241 6.93 -13.60 -1.99
N ARG A 242 6.05 -14.61 -1.96
CA ARG A 242 4.86 -14.67 -2.81
C ARG A 242 3.85 -13.58 -2.45
N GLN A 243 3.65 -13.30 -1.17
CA GLN A 243 2.75 -12.24 -0.71
C GLN A 243 3.30 -10.85 -1.03
N LEU A 244 4.59 -10.59 -0.85
CA LEU A 244 5.16 -9.31 -1.25
C LEU A 244 5.06 -9.09 -2.78
N HIS A 245 5.26 -10.16 -3.56
CA HIS A 245 5.03 -10.13 -4.99
C HIS A 245 3.57 -9.83 -5.34
N GLN A 246 2.62 -10.45 -4.65
CA GLN A 246 1.20 -10.19 -4.81
C GLN A 246 0.82 -8.75 -4.44
N GLU A 247 1.38 -8.22 -3.34
CA GLU A 247 1.20 -6.82 -2.94
C GLU A 247 1.71 -5.88 -4.05
N ALA A 248 2.90 -6.15 -4.61
CA ALA A 248 3.42 -5.39 -5.74
C ALA A 248 2.51 -5.46 -6.98
N ARG A 249 1.91 -6.62 -7.28
CA ARG A 249 0.92 -6.76 -8.36
C ARG A 249 -0.29 -5.88 -8.13
N MET A 250 -0.80 -5.85 -6.90
CA MET A 250 -1.94 -5.02 -6.53
C MET A 250 -1.62 -3.55 -6.74
N TYR A 251 -0.50 -3.07 -6.21
CA TYR A 251 -0.05 -1.68 -6.42
C TYR A 251 0.12 -1.31 -7.90
N HIS A 252 0.73 -2.19 -8.68
CA HIS A 252 0.91 -1.98 -10.12
C HIS A 252 -0.42 -1.86 -10.88
N SER A 253 -1.47 -2.51 -10.37
CA SER A 253 -2.78 -2.56 -11.00
C SER A 253 -3.76 -1.47 -10.60
N PHE A 254 -3.48 -0.74 -9.51
CA PHE A 254 -4.35 0.33 -9.06
C PHE A 254 -4.40 1.46 -10.11
N PRO A 255 -5.60 1.96 -10.45
CA PRO A 255 -5.70 3.19 -11.24
C PRO A 255 -5.15 4.37 -10.44
N ARG A 256 -4.63 5.38 -11.15
CA ARG A 256 -4.11 6.63 -10.55
C ARG A 256 -5.09 7.27 -9.58
N THR A 257 -6.39 7.18 -9.86
CA THR A 257 -7.45 7.72 -9.00
C THR A 257 -7.47 7.15 -7.58
N LEU A 258 -6.84 6.00 -7.32
CA LEU A 258 -6.73 5.43 -5.97
C LEU A 258 -5.54 5.97 -5.16
N TYR A 259 -4.46 6.45 -5.79
CA TYR A 259 -3.27 6.93 -5.07
C TYR A 259 -2.92 8.40 -5.35
N GLU A 260 -3.64 9.03 -6.28
CA GLU A 260 -3.57 10.46 -6.56
C GLU A 260 -4.88 11.13 -6.18
N GLN A 261 -4.76 12.29 -5.56
CA GLN A 261 -5.92 13.14 -5.29
C GLN A 261 -6.46 13.65 -6.62
N HIS A 262 -7.77 13.54 -6.81
CA HIS A 262 -8.42 14.03 -8.02
C HIS A 262 -9.77 14.67 -7.71
N LYS A 263 -10.19 15.58 -8.59
CA LYS A 263 -11.51 16.20 -8.55
C LYS A 263 -12.48 15.32 -9.31
N GLN A 264 -13.41 14.70 -8.61
CA GLN A 264 -14.53 14.01 -9.24
C GLN A 264 -15.60 15.03 -9.60
N GLN A 265 -15.97 15.06 -10.88
CA GLN A 265 -17.06 15.89 -11.38
C GLN A 265 -18.35 15.07 -11.36
N GLU A 266 -19.35 15.57 -10.64
CA GLU A 266 -20.68 14.97 -10.57
C GLU A 266 -21.71 15.97 -11.07
N TYR A 267 -22.64 15.50 -11.91
CA TYR A 267 -23.77 16.30 -12.39
C TYR A 267 -24.96 16.08 -11.46
N VAL A 268 -25.20 17.00 -10.55
CA VAL A 268 -26.36 16.95 -9.66
C VAL A 268 -27.54 17.62 -10.37
N ALA A 269 -28.60 16.86 -10.60
CA ALA A 269 -29.85 17.41 -11.11
C ALA A 269 -30.51 18.28 -10.03
N LYS A 270 -30.42 19.60 -10.17
CA LYS A 270 -31.19 20.51 -9.30
C LYS A 270 -32.58 20.70 -9.91
N PRO A 271 -33.66 20.51 -9.14
CA PRO A 271 -34.98 20.89 -9.58
C PRO A 271 -34.95 22.39 -9.92
N VAL A 272 -35.33 22.77 -11.14
CA VAL A 272 -35.53 24.19 -11.43
C VAL A 272 -36.66 24.67 -10.53
N PRO A 273 -36.44 25.70 -9.69
CA PRO A 273 -37.52 26.25 -8.89
C PRO A 273 -38.64 26.64 -9.85
N VAL A 274 -39.77 25.94 -9.73
CA VAL A 274 -40.97 26.28 -10.49
C VAL A 274 -41.31 27.71 -10.08
N PRO A 275 -41.34 28.69 -11.00
CA PRO A 275 -41.73 30.03 -10.63
C PRO A 275 -43.12 29.94 -10.01
N THR A 276 -43.21 30.24 -8.72
CA THR A 276 -44.47 30.38 -8.01
C THR A 276 -45.19 31.55 -8.67
N ALA A 277 -46.06 31.22 -9.63
CA ALA A 277 -47.03 32.17 -10.13
C ALA A 277 -47.78 32.72 -8.91
N ALA A 278 -47.69 34.03 -8.69
CA ALA A 278 -48.41 34.72 -7.65
C ALA A 278 -49.91 34.40 -7.80
N ALA A 279 -50.41 33.54 -6.91
CA ALA A 279 -51.81 33.17 -6.84
C ALA A 279 -52.48 34.00 -5.74
N ASP A 280 -52.88 35.22 -6.07
CA ASP A 280 -54.04 35.86 -5.45
C ASP A 280 -55.29 35.37 -6.22
N ALA A 281 -55.95 34.33 -5.72
CA ALA A 281 -57.38 34.09 -5.98
C ALA A 281 -57.95 33.04 -5.01
N VAL A 282 -58.74 33.53 -4.07
CA VAL A 282 -59.66 32.83 -3.19
C VAL A 282 -60.71 32.07 -4.00
N ILE A 283 -60.83 30.74 -3.84
CA ILE A 283 -62.10 30.01 -4.02
C ILE A 283 -62.18 28.87 -2.98
N SER A 284 -63.31 28.87 -2.28
CA SER A 284 -63.74 27.99 -1.20
C SER A 284 -64.42 26.70 -1.65
N ASP A 285 -64.36 25.71 -0.75
CA ASP A 285 -65.31 24.64 -0.45
C ASP A 285 -65.56 23.48 -1.41
N GLY A 286 -65.65 22.29 -0.81
CA GLY A 286 -66.34 21.13 -1.39
C GLY A 286 -65.83 19.76 -0.92
N ALA A 287 -66.07 19.42 0.35
CA ALA A 287 -65.89 18.06 0.87
C ALA A 287 -66.90 17.08 0.25
N SER A 288 -66.49 15.83 -0.02
CA SER A 288 -67.36 14.65 0.10
C SER A 288 -66.55 13.35 0.14
N ALA A 289 -66.80 12.59 1.20
CA ALA A 289 -66.35 11.22 1.43
C ALA A 289 -67.18 10.21 0.60
N LEU A 290 -66.68 8.97 0.46
CA LEU A 290 -67.40 7.68 0.39
C LEU A 290 -66.34 6.59 0.06
N SER A 291 -66.00 5.73 1.02
CA SER A 291 -66.64 4.44 1.36
C SER A 291 -66.07 3.27 0.56
N SER A 292 -65.35 2.41 1.29
CA SER A 292 -64.80 1.12 0.90
C SER A 292 -65.83 0.00 1.12
N SER A 293 -65.85 -0.99 0.24
CA SER A 293 -66.49 -2.29 0.49
C SER A 293 -65.60 -3.43 0.00
N GLN A 294 -65.62 -4.50 0.80
CA GLN A 294 -64.86 -5.74 0.67
C GLN A 294 -65.63 -6.75 -0.19
N SER A 295 -64.92 -7.63 -0.91
CA SER A 295 -65.36 -9.02 -1.05
C SER A 295 -64.17 -9.94 -1.40
N SER A 296 -64.28 -11.14 -0.86
CA SER A 296 -63.35 -12.27 -0.91
C SER A 296 -63.25 -12.92 -2.29
N ASP A 297 -62.13 -13.61 -2.56
CA ASP A 297 -62.09 -15.07 -2.76
C ASP A 297 -60.67 -15.52 -3.18
N GLU A 298 -60.19 -16.58 -2.53
CA GLU A 298 -58.91 -17.26 -2.78
C GLU A 298 -59.08 -18.32 -3.88
N PRO A 299 -58.01 -18.72 -4.61
CA PRO A 299 -57.57 -20.10 -4.37
C PRO A 299 -56.04 -20.35 -4.43
N SER A 300 -55.65 -21.21 -3.49
CA SER A 300 -54.44 -22.02 -3.32
C SER A 300 -53.72 -22.53 -4.59
N ILE A 301 -52.39 -22.37 -4.65
CA ILE A 301 -51.48 -23.17 -5.50
C ILE A 301 -50.25 -23.63 -4.69
N ARG A 302 -49.97 -24.94 -4.77
CA ARG A 302 -48.88 -25.69 -4.14
C ARG A 302 -47.49 -25.29 -4.67
N VAL A 303 -46.52 -25.17 -3.76
CA VAL A 303 -45.07 -25.05 -4.09
C VAL A 303 -44.37 -26.38 -3.84
N GLY A 304 -43.73 -26.92 -4.89
CA GLY A 304 -42.81 -28.05 -4.83
C GLY A 304 -41.45 -27.63 -4.27
N GLY A 305 -40.91 -28.44 -3.35
CA GLY A 305 -39.67 -28.17 -2.64
C GLY A 305 -38.41 -28.48 -3.44
N GLY A 306 -37.61 -27.45 -3.70
CA GLY A 306 -36.19 -27.56 -4.00
C GLY A 306 -35.37 -27.09 -2.80
N ARG A 307 -34.46 -27.93 -2.27
CA ARG A 307 -33.59 -27.57 -1.14
C ARG A 307 -32.58 -26.51 -1.58
N ARG A 308 -32.71 -25.28 -1.08
CA ARG A 308 -31.67 -24.24 -1.17
C ARG A 308 -30.54 -24.58 -0.20
N LYS A 309 -29.29 -24.49 -0.66
CA LYS A 309 -28.12 -24.41 0.23
C LYS A 309 -28.20 -23.07 0.98
N LEU A 310 -28.15 -23.13 2.30
CA LEU A 310 -28.25 -21.97 3.18
C LEU A 310 -26.99 -21.10 3.04
N SER A 311 -27.17 -19.79 2.96
CA SER A 311 -26.02 -18.86 2.89
C SER A 311 -25.27 -18.83 4.21
N TRP A 312 -24.01 -18.41 4.19
CA TRP A 312 -23.16 -18.38 5.39
C TRP A 312 -23.74 -17.49 6.51
N ARG A 313 -24.47 -16.41 6.16
CA ARG A 313 -25.29 -15.58 7.08
C ARG A 313 -26.37 -16.37 7.83
N GLU A 314 -26.91 -17.42 7.23
CA GLU A 314 -27.91 -18.30 7.86
C GLU A 314 -27.25 -19.35 8.78
N GLN A 315 -26.03 -19.76 8.47
CA GLN A 315 -25.26 -20.70 9.29
C GLN A 315 -24.76 -20.06 10.60
N PHE A 316 -24.40 -18.78 10.60
CA PHE A 316 -23.96 -18.07 11.81
C PHE A 316 -25.10 -17.60 12.72
N LYS A 317 -26.32 -17.41 12.20
CA LYS A 317 -27.51 -17.14 13.03
C LYS A 317 -27.89 -18.31 13.94
N LEU A 318 -27.44 -19.53 13.64
CA LEU A 318 -27.71 -20.72 14.46
C LEU A 318 -26.88 -20.80 15.76
N LYS A 319 -25.92 -19.88 15.99
CA LYS A 319 -25.05 -19.89 17.18
C LYS A 319 -25.28 -18.75 18.19
N ARG A 320 -26.34 -17.94 18.07
CA ARG A 320 -26.70 -16.92 19.09
C ARG A 320 -27.99 -17.30 19.82
N PRO A 321 -28.07 -17.18 21.17
CA PRO A 321 -29.34 -17.33 21.88
C PRO A 321 -30.29 -16.18 21.48
N VAL A 322 -31.47 -16.55 21.00
CA VAL A 322 -32.48 -15.64 20.46
C VAL A 322 -33.18 -14.86 21.58
N LEU A 323 -32.88 -13.58 21.71
CA LEU A 323 -33.78 -12.60 22.35
C LEU A 323 -34.85 -12.20 21.32
N LYS A 324 -36.09 -12.61 21.58
CA LYS A 324 -37.26 -12.32 20.74
C LYS A 324 -37.64 -10.84 20.87
N LEU A 325 -37.45 -10.08 19.80
CA LEU A 325 -38.11 -8.79 19.58
C LEU A 325 -38.99 -8.90 18.33
N THR A 326 -40.28 -8.64 18.52
CA THR A 326 -41.35 -8.83 17.55
C THR A 326 -41.62 -7.57 16.72
N GLY A 327 -41.70 -7.76 15.41
CA GLY A 327 -42.38 -6.88 14.43
C GLY A 327 -41.54 -5.69 13.98
N LYS A 328 -41.58 -5.21 12.74
CA LYS A 328 -42.48 -5.45 11.60
C LYS A 328 -41.73 -4.92 10.36
N LYS A 329 -41.53 -5.75 9.32
CA LYS A 329 -40.92 -5.32 8.04
C LYS A 329 -42.02 -4.97 7.04
N SER A 330 -41.82 -3.88 6.28
CA SER A 330 -42.46 -3.65 4.98
C SER A 330 -41.38 -3.29 3.97
N SER A 331 -41.22 -4.16 2.96
CA SER A 331 -40.38 -3.98 1.79
C SER A 331 -41.23 -3.54 0.59
N THR A 332 -40.69 -2.66 -0.25
CA THR A 332 -41.30 -2.31 -1.55
C THR A 332 -40.21 -2.11 -2.60
N THR A 333 -40.31 -2.82 -3.72
CA THR A 333 -39.82 -2.55 -5.09
C THR A 333 -40.25 -3.80 -5.90
N ALA A 334 -40.59 -3.80 -7.18
CA ALA A 334 -40.94 -2.83 -8.20
C ALA A 334 -41.55 -3.62 -9.39
N ALA A 335 -42.10 -2.90 -10.38
CA ALA A 335 -42.32 -3.27 -11.79
C ALA A 335 -43.63 -3.95 -12.23
N GLY A 336 -44.24 -3.37 -13.28
CA GLY A 336 -45.19 -4.05 -14.17
C GLY A 336 -46.12 -3.15 -15.01
N SER A 337 -45.67 -2.80 -16.23
CA SER A 337 -46.42 -2.62 -17.52
C SER A 337 -47.69 -1.74 -17.58
N GLU A 338 -47.68 -0.64 -18.35
CA GLU A 338 -48.05 -0.50 -19.77
C GLU A 338 -49.53 -0.70 -20.14
N ALA A 339 -50.20 0.41 -20.45
CA ALA A 339 -51.40 0.45 -21.27
C ALA A 339 -51.43 1.74 -22.12
N SER A 340 -51.52 1.54 -23.43
CA SER A 340 -51.55 2.55 -24.49
C SER A 340 -52.92 3.21 -24.60
N LEU A 341 -52.97 4.54 -24.53
CA LEU A 341 -54.13 5.35 -24.93
C LEU A 341 -53.64 6.68 -25.53
N ALA A 342 -53.91 6.85 -26.82
CA ALA A 342 -53.56 8.00 -27.62
C ALA A 342 -54.25 9.28 -27.09
N ARG A 343 -53.45 10.33 -26.81
CA ARG A 343 -53.93 11.65 -26.40
C ARG A 343 -53.21 12.75 -27.19
N ALA A 344 -54.00 13.68 -27.71
CA ALA A 344 -53.62 14.83 -28.53
C ALA A 344 -52.55 15.74 -27.89
N PRO A 345 -51.76 16.50 -28.68
CA PRO A 345 -50.64 17.29 -28.17
C PRO A 345 -51.15 18.48 -27.35
N ARG A 346 -51.01 18.39 -26.03
CA ARG A 346 -51.01 19.54 -25.13
C ARG A 346 -49.56 19.95 -24.90
N SER A 347 -49.21 21.18 -25.23
CA SER A 347 -47.91 21.79 -24.88
C SER A 347 -47.83 21.94 -23.36
N VAL A 348 -47.36 20.89 -22.70
CA VAL A 348 -46.97 20.95 -21.29
C VAL A 348 -45.65 21.70 -21.24
N ALA A 349 -45.61 22.83 -20.54
CA ALA A 349 -44.36 23.50 -20.19
C ALA A 349 -43.49 22.50 -19.42
N GLN A 350 -42.53 21.88 -20.11
CA GLN A 350 -41.56 20.97 -19.51
C GLN A 350 -40.70 21.81 -18.57
N GLY A 351 -40.88 21.61 -17.27
CA GLY A 351 -39.96 22.13 -16.27
C GLY A 351 -38.56 21.62 -16.60
N GLY A 352 -37.68 22.53 -17.03
CA GLY A 352 -36.30 22.18 -17.33
C GLY A 352 -35.64 21.61 -16.08
N ILE A 353 -34.80 20.58 -16.23
CA ILE A 353 -33.88 20.16 -15.18
C ILE A 353 -32.56 20.87 -15.47
N VAL A 354 -32.12 21.74 -14.56
CA VAL A 354 -30.77 22.33 -14.65
C VAL A 354 -29.81 21.38 -13.94
N ARG A 355 -28.81 20.89 -14.68
CA ARG A 355 -27.72 20.09 -14.12
C ARG A 355 -26.65 21.04 -13.63
N GLU A 356 -26.39 21.03 -12.33
CA GLU A 356 -25.26 21.75 -11.74
C GLU A 356 -24.07 20.80 -11.64
N LEU A 357 -22.90 21.26 -12.08
CA LEU A 357 -21.67 20.51 -11.97
C LEU A 357 -21.05 20.77 -10.59
N THR A 358 -21.03 19.76 -9.74
CA THR A 358 -20.33 19.81 -8.45
C THR A 358 -19.00 19.07 -8.57
N THR A 359 -17.92 19.67 -8.06
CA THR A 359 -16.60 19.01 -7.96
C THR A 359 -16.34 18.61 -6.52
N THR A 360 -16.11 17.33 -6.27
CA THR A 360 -15.73 16.81 -4.96
C THR A 360 -14.29 16.31 -5.05
N ASP A 361 -13.44 16.71 -4.10
CA ASP A 361 -12.10 16.15 -3.97
C ASP A 361 -12.22 14.73 -3.41
N VAL A 362 -11.67 13.76 -4.14
CA VAL A 362 -11.60 12.36 -3.70
C VAL A 362 -10.23 12.13 -3.09
N ALA A 363 -10.22 11.73 -1.82
CA ALA A 363 -8.98 11.42 -1.11
C ALA A 363 -8.33 10.15 -1.68
N PRO A 364 -6.99 10.09 -1.76
CA PRO A 364 -6.32 8.85 -2.14
C PRO A 364 -6.58 7.74 -1.12
N VAL A 365 -6.87 6.55 -1.62
CA VAL A 365 -7.21 5.35 -0.86
C VAL A 365 -5.97 4.54 -0.48
N VAL A 366 -4.98 4.47 -1.37
CA VAL A 366 -3.77 3.63 -1.21
C VAL A 366 -2.50 4.47 -1.36
N PRO A 367 -1.36 4.02 -0.81
CA PRO A 367 -0.07 4.67 -0.98
C PRO A 367 0.34 4.78 -2.44
N LYS A 368 1.17 5.78 -2.77
CA LYS A 368 1.87 5.82 -4.05
C LYS A 368 2.86 4.66 -4.17
N PHE A 369 2.94 4.09 -5.37
CA PHE A 369 3.83 2.98 -5.71
C PHE A 369 5.05 3.48 -6.47
N TYR A 370 6.25 3.28 -5.91
CA TYR A 370 7.52 3.72 -6.52
C TYR A 370 8.25 2.59 -7.25
N GLY A 371 7.88 1.34 -7.00
CA GLY A 371 8.32 0.21 -7.81
C GLY A 371 8.50 -1.07 -7.01
N TYR A 372 8.63 -2.16 -7.76
CA TYR A 372 8.99 -3.47 -7.26
C TYR A 372 10.31 -3.86 -7.88
N TYR A 373 11.28 -4.25 -7.04
CA TYR A 373 12.66 -4.40 -7.43
C TYR A 373 13.16 -5.79 -7.08
N LEU A 374 13.83 -6.44 -8.03
CA LEU A 374 14.44 -7.76 -7.87
C LEU A 374 15.96 -7.67 -7.99
N LEU A 375 16.65 -8.55 -7.28
CA LEU A 375 18.11 -8.59 -7.27
C LEU A 375 18.64 -8.82 -8.69
N LEU A 376 19.62 -8.01 -9.10
CA LEU A 376 20.35 -8.17 -10.36
C LEU A 376 21.63 -8.98 -10.14
N LYS A 377 21.74 -10.13 -10.80
CA LYS A 377 22.94 -10.97 -10.78
C LYS A 377 24.08 -10.34 -11.61
N PRO A 378 25.33 -10.76 -11.40
CA PRO A 378 26.49 -10.27 -12.18
C PRO A 378 26.37 -10.44 -13.69
N ASP A 379 25.67 -11.48 -14.14
CA ASP A 379 25.44 -11.78 -15.55
C ASP A 379 24.33 -10.89 -16.18
N GLY A 380 23.75 -9.97 -15.40
CA GLY A 380 22.66 -9.10 -15.84
C GLY A 380 21.28 -9.76 -15.82
N THR A 381 21.15 -11.00 -15.34
CA THR A 381 19.85 -11.65 -15.13
C THR A 381 19.26 -11.29 -13.78
N ILE A 382 17.94 -11.35 -13.67
CA ILE A 382 17.23 -11.13 -12.40
C ILE A 382 17.22 -12.43 -11.57
N TYR A 383 17.39 -12.30 -10.26
CA TYR A 383 17.12 -13.39 -9.34
C TYR A 383 15.63 -13.38 -9.00
N PHE A 384 14.96 -14.49 -9.29
CA PHE A 384 13.61 -14.77 -8.83
C PHE A 384 13.43 -16.28 -8.75
N ASP A 385 12.84 -16.75 -7.67
CA ASP A 385 12.62 -18.17 -7.42
C ASP A 385 11.29 -18.38 -6.68
N THR A 386 10.68 -19.54 -6.87
CA THR A 386 9.38 -19.92 -6.29
C THR A 386 9.31 -21.42 -6.10
N HIS A 387 8.61 -21.85 -5.06
CA HIS A 387 8.19 -23.25 -4.95
C HIS A 387 6.87 -23.46 -5.71
N ASP A 388 6.86 -24.41 -6.64
CA ASP A 388 5.67 -24.80 -7.39
C ASP A 388 4.63 -25.50 -6.49
N GLU A 389 5.10 -26.21 -5.47
CA GLU A 389 4.26 -27.02 -4.56
C GLU A 389 3.74 -26.25 -3.34
N CYS A 390 4.26 -25.04 -3.07
CA CYS A 390 3.81 -24.23 -1.95
C CYS A 390 2.60 -23.36 -2.32
N ASP A 391 1.66 -23.25 -1.38
CA ASP A 391 0.54 -22.34 -1.48
C ASP A 391 0.96 -20.88 -1.19
N GLU A 392 -0.04 -20.00 -1.04
CA GLU A 392 0.16 -18.57 -0.77
C GLU A 392 0.73 -18.31 0.64
N ASP A 393 0.69 -19.31 1.52
CA ASP A 393 1.07 -19.25 2.93
C ASP A 393 2.22 -20.20 3.28
N GLY A 394 2.95 -20.65 2.26
CA GLY A 394 4.05 -21.58 2.43
C GLY A 394 5.09 -21.05 3.41
N THR A 395 5.44 -21.85 4.40
CA THR A 395 6.39 -21.47 5.46
C THR A 395 7.78 -22.08 5.26
N CYS A 396 8.09 -22.56 4.04
CA CYS A 396 9.39 -23.16 3.76
C CYS A 396 10.46 -22.08 3.89
N GLU A 397 11.47 -22.32 4.74
CA GLU A 397 12.63 -21.45 4.84
C GLU A 397 13.38 -21.46 3.50
N VAL A 398 13.68 -20.28 2.97
CA VAL A 398 14.36 -20.11 1.69
C VAL A 398 15.52 -19.14 1.84
N ALA A 399 16.60 -19.39 1.09
CA ALA A 399 17.76 -18.51 1.03
C ALA A 399 17.68 -17.55 -0.17
N TRP A 400 16.46 -17.19 -0.59
CA TRP A 400 16.24 -16.27 -1.70
C TRP A 400 16.59 -14.85 -1.28
N PRO A 401 17.28 -14.07 -2.13
CA PRO A 401 17.47 -12.64 -1.89
C PRO A 401 16.12 -11.92 -1.78
N PRO A 402 15.95 -11.05 -0.77
CA PRO A 402 14.69 -10.35 -0.54
C PRO A 402 14.37 -9.42 -1.72
N ALA A 403 13.14 -9.46 -2.22
CA ALA A 403 12.65 -8.42 -3.13
C ALA A 403 12.41 -7.11 -2.36
N MET A 404 12.41 -5.98 -3.07
CA MET A 404 12.15 -4.66 -2.46
C MET A 404 10.88 -4.06 -3.06
N LEU A 405 9.91 -3.74 -2.21
CA LEU A 405 8.71 -2.99 -2.58
C LEU A 405 8.81 -1.58 -2.00
N LEU A 406 8.86 -0.57 -2.88
CA LEU A 406 8.95 0.84 -2.48
C LEU A 406 7.61 1.54 -2.62
N ILE A 407 7.14 2.15 -1.53
CA ILE A 407 5.87 2.87 -1.45
C ILE A 407 6.00 4.18 -0.65
N GLU A 408 4.98 5.02 -0.74
CA GLU A 408 4.84 6.27 0.04
C GLU A 408 4.92 6.03 1.55
N ASP A 409 5.70 6.86 2.25
CA ASP A 409 5.65 6.97 3.72
C ASP A 409 4.41 7.76 4.14
N CYS A 410 3.28 7.06 4.24
CA CYS A 410 1.95 7.65 4.33
C CYS A 410 1.32 7.60 5.74
N GLY A 411 2.15 7.60 6.79
CA GLY A 411 1.69 7.80 8.17
C GLY A 411 2.02 6.67 9.13
N SER A 412 1.14 6.47 10.11
CA SER A 412 1.26 5.46 11.17
C SER A 412 -0.06 4.69 11.32
N PRO A 413 -0.03 3.44 11.82
CA PRO A 413 -1.24 2.66 12.12
C PRO A 413 -2.28 3.46 12.90
N ILE A 414 -3.56 3.31 12.54
CA ILE A 414 -4.64 3.98 13.25
C ILE A 414 -4.80 3.43 14.66
N GLN A 415 -5.35 4.26 15.55
CA GLN A 415 -5.81 3.85 16.87
C GLN A 415 -7.30 4.19 16.97
N PRO A 416 -8.20 3.27 16.61
CA PRO A 416 -9.64 3.54 16.51
C PRO A 416 -10.25 4.16 17.76
N ALA A 417 -9.75 3.79 18.95
CA ALA A 417 -10.15 4.37 20.23
C ALA A 417 -9.99 5.90 20.29
N LEU A 418 -8.98 6.45 19.61
CA LEU A 418 -8.69 7.89 19.60
C LEU A 418 -9.48 8.67 18.54
N PHE A 419 -10.23 7.99 17.68
CA PHE A 419 -10.91 8.63 16.56
C PHE A 419 -12.34 9.01 16.92
N SER A 420 -12.85 10.05 16.27
CA SER A 420 -14.28 10.37 16.24
C SER A 420 -15.05 9.38 15.37
N ASP A 421 -16.38 9.31 15.54
CA ASP A 421 -17.25 8.51 14.67
C ASP A 421 -17.14 8.91 13.20
N ALA A 422 -16.96 10.20 12.92
CA ALA A 422 -16.76 10.70 11.56
C ALA A 422 -15.46 10.17 10.94
N GLN A 423 -14.36 10.16 11.70
CA GLN A 423 -13.08 9.61 11.24
C GLN A 423 -13.13 8.10 11.03
N ARG A 424 -13.80 7.36 11.93
CA ARG A 424 -14.03 5.92 11.74
C ARG A 424 -14.84 5.63 10.49
N TRP A 425 -15.89 6.42 10.24
CA TRP A 425 -16.66 6.31 9.00
C TRP A 425 -15.81 6.60 7.77
N GLU A 426 -14.92 7.59 7.82
CA GLU A 426 -14.02 7.87 6.70
C GLU A 426 -13.08 6.69 6.39
N CYS A 427 -12.54 6.02 7.43
CA CYS A 427 -11.78 4.78 7.25
C CYS A 427 -12.60 3.69 6.54
N HIS A 428 -13.88 3.54 6.89
CA HIS A 428 -14.78 2.58 6.22
C HIS A 428 -15.01 2.96 4.75
N ARG A 429 -15.19 4.26 4.44
CA ARG A 429 -15.39 4.73 3.06
C ARG A 429 -14.19 4.47 2.15
N LEU A 430 -12.98 4.36 2.70
CA LEU A 430 -11.81 3.94 1.92
C LEU A 430 -12.00 2.52 1.34
N LEU A 431 -12.56 1.59 2.11
CA LEU A 431 -12.83 0.23 1.65
C LEU A 431 -13.92 0.21 0.59
N GLU A 432 -15.00 0.96 0.80
CA GLU A 432 -16.04 1.10 -0.22
C GLU A 432 -15.47 1.66 -1.53
N SER A 433 -14.56 2.63 -1.45
CA SER A 433 -13.88 3.22 -2.60
C SER A 433 -12.97 2.20 -3.29
N LEU A 434 -12.26 1.37 -2.52
CA LEU A 434 -11.43 0.27 -3.02
C LEU A 434 -12.30 -0.79 -3.76
N HIS A 435 -13.42 -1.19 -3.16
CA HIS A 435 -14.38 -2.14 -3.74
C HIS A 435 -15.02 -1.60 -5.01
N ALA A 436 -15.44 -0.33 -5.00
CA ALA A 436 -16.00 0.35 -6.17
C ALA A 436 -15.00 0.42 -7.33
N ALA A 437 -13.70 0.52 -7.03
CA ALA A 437 -12.64 0.45 -8.03
C ALA A 437 -12.32 -0.98 -8.51
N GLY A 438 -12.99 -2.01 -7.96
CA GLY A 438 -12.82 -3.41 -8.36
C GLY A 438 -11.65 -4.11 -7.66
N PHE A 439 -11.30 -3.70 -6.44
CA PHE A 439 -10.24 -4.31 -5.64
C PHE A 439 -10.76 -4.75 -4.26
N ILE A 440 -10.18 -5.81 -3.71
CA ILE A 440 -10.38 -6.27 -2.32
C ILE A 440 -9.01 -6.61 -1.70
N MET A 441 -8.91 -6.62 -0.38
CA MET A 441 -7.67 -6.95 0.35
C MET A 441 -7.54 -8.45 0.69
N ARG A 442 -8.68 -9.16 0.75
CA ARG A 442 -8.87 -10.57 1.10
C ARG A 442 -8.20 -10.97 2.42
N GLN A 443 -8.40 -10.16 3.45
CA GLN A 443 -7.89 -10.47 4.79
C GLN A 443 -9.02 -11.03 5.68
N PRO A 444 -8.77 -12.06 6.51
CA PRO A 444 -9.79 -12.66 7.38
C PRO A 444 -10.35 -11.69 8.44
N ALA A 445 -9.57 -10.68 8.79
CA ALA A 445 -9.96 -9.58 9.67
C ALA A 445 -9.22 -8.32 9.23
N MET A 446 -9.93 -7.21 9.13
CA MET A 446 -9.32 -5.90 8.91
C MET A 446 -8.65 -5.46 10.21
N THR A 447 -7.34 -5.57 10.29
CA THR A 447 -6.58 -5.13 11.47
C THR A 447 -6.19 -3.66 11.35
N THR A 448 -6.04 -2.97 12.48
CA THR A 448 -5.79 -1.53 12.54
C THR A 448 -4.43 -1.12 11.95
N ASP A 449 -3.49 -2.06 11.83
CA ASP A 449 -2.21 -1.88 11.14
C ASP A 449 -2.34 -1.79 9.61
N LYS A 450 -3.49 -2.16 9.04
CA LYS A 450 -3.77 -2.07 7.60
C LYS A 450 -4.36 -0.73 7.19
N MET A 451 -4.68 0.10 8.17
CA MET A 451 -5.13 1.47 7.98
C MET A 451 -4.09 2.40 8.59
N LEU A 452 -3.57 3.31 7.79
CA LEU A 452 -2.63 4.33 8.25
C LEU A 452 -3.32 5.69 8.31
N ALA A 453 -2.99 6.48 9.33
CA ALA A 453 -3.34 7.89 9.42
C ALA A 453 -2.10 8.77 9.25
N GLN A 454 -2.25 9.85 8.51
CA GLN A 454 -1.27 10.91 8.37
C GLN A 454 -1.91 12.29 8.56
N PRO A 455 -1.10 13.33 8.85
CA PRO A 455 -1.59 14.70 8.86
C PRO A 455 -2.27 15.06 7.53
N GLY A 456 -3.44 15.68 7.60
CA GLY A 456 -4.21 16.11 6.43
C GLY A 456 -4.80 17.53 6.60
N PRO A 457 -5.66 17.96 5.66
CA PRO A 457 -6.03 17.24 4.44
C PRO A 457 -4.86 17.21 3.45
N LEU A 458 -4.84 16.21 2.57
CA LEU A 458 -3.78 16.10 1.55
C LEU A 458 -3.87 17.17 0.46
N THR A 459 -5.01 17.86 0.40
CA THR A 459 -5.22 19.05 -0.43
C THR A 459 -4.37 20.24 0.02
N ALA A 460 -3.93 20.25 1.28
CA ALA A 460 -3.13 21.33 1.87
C ALA A 460 -1.62 21.04 1.74
N PRO A 461 -0.76 22.08 1.66
CA PRO A 461 0.68 21.92 1.79
C PRO A 461 1.07 21.26 3.11
N ARG A 462 2.18 20.49 3.12
CA ARG A 462 2.60 19.70 4.30
C ARG A 462 2.68 20.50 5.60
N ALA A 463 3.20 21.73 5.55
CA ALA A 463 3.36 22.60 6.71
C ALA A 463 2.04 22.99 7.37
N GLU A 464 0.93 22.89 6.63
CA GLU A 464 -0.43 23.22 7.08
C GLU A 464 -1.25 21.98 7.46
N ARG A 465 -0.72 20.77 7.20
CA ARG A 465 -1.41 19.53 7.53
C ARG A 465 -1.33 19.23 9.02
N SER A 466 -2.41 18.66 9.56
CA SER A 466 -2.49 18.29 10.98
C SER A 466 -3.24 16.98 11.20
N LEU A 467 -3.04 16.37 12.37
CA LEU A 467 -3.84 15.22 12.80
C LEU A 467 -5.24 15.60 13.29
N ALA A 468 -5.57 16.90 13.38
CA ALA A 468 -6.94 17.34 13.66
C ALA A 468 -7.88 17.07 12.45
N THR A 469 -7.30 17.06 11.25
CA THR A 469 -7.98 16.75 9.98
C THR A 469 -7.21 15.65 9.25
N PRO A 470 -7.15 14.43 9.80
CA PRO A 470 -6.28 13.38 9.30
C PRO A 470 -6.72 12.92 7.90
N SER A 471 -5.79 12.31 7.17
CA SER A 471 -6.06 11.56 5.96
C SER A 471 -5.63 10.12 6.14
N PHE A 472 -6.36 9.20 5.51
CA PHE A 472 -6.21 7.78 5.75
C PHE A 472 -5.70 7.05 4.50
N ARG A 473 -5.10 5.87 4.70
CA ARG A 473 -4.63 4.96 3.64
C ARG A 473 -4.87 3.51 4.02
N LEU A 474 -5.18 2.69 3.02
CA LEU A 474 -5.16 1.23 3.10
C LEU A 474 -3.80 0.71 2.63
N VAL A 475 -3.22 -0.22 3.38
CA VAL A 475 -1.92 -0.84 3.08
C VAL A 475 -2.00 -2.37 3.22
N ASP A 476 -0.95 -3.07 2.77
CA ASP A 476 -0.81 -4.52 2.85
C ASP A 476 -1.81 -5.30 1.98
N PHE A 477 -1.51 -5.34 0.69
CA PHE A 477 -2.29 -6.05 -0.32
C PHE A 477 -1.70 -7.42 -0.65
N GLY A 478 -0.97 -8.05 0.28
CA GLY A 478 -0.30 -9.35 0.05
C GLY A 478 -1.25 -10.49 -0.31
N ARG A 479 -2.52 -10.39 0.07
CA ARG A 479 -3.61 -11.31 -0.33
C ARG A 479 -4.63 -10.67 -1.26
N GLY A 480 -4.41 -9.41 -1.63
CA GLY A 480 -5.37 -8.60 -2.34
C GLY A 480 -5.71 -9.16 -3.72
N PHE A 481 -6.86 -8.78 -4.23
CA PHE A 481 -7.37 -9.23 -5.51
C PHE A 481 -7.97 -8.08 -6.31
N ALA A 482 -7.71 -8.07 -7.62
CA ALA A 482 -8.30 -7.13 -8.55
C ALA A 482 -9.21 -7.86 -9.54
N ARG A 483 -10.44 -7.36 -9.70
CA ARG A 483 -11.45 -7.88 -10.64
C ARG A 483 -10.95 -7.91 -12.08
N SER A 484 -10.07 -6.98 -12.45
CA SER A 484 -9.48 -6.89 -13.80
C SER A 484 -8.41 -7.96 -14.08
N ILE A 485 -7.73 -8.45 -13.03
CA ILE A 485 -6.55 -9.31 -13.16
C ILE A 485 -6.91 -10.79 -13.17
N SER A 486 -7.96 -11.17 -12.47
CA SER A 486 -8.21 -12.57 -12.17
C SER A 486 -9.69 -12.88 -12.33
N LYS A 487 -9.97 -13.79 -13.26
CA LYS A 487 -11.29 -14.35 -13.51
C LYS A 487 -11.32 -15.84 -13.17
N PRO A 488 -11.05 -16.26 -11.91
CA PRO A 488 -11.39 -17.61 -11.54
C PRO A 488 -12.87 -17.82 -11.82
N GLU A 489 -13.21 -19.00 -12.31
CA GLU A 489 -14.59 -19.38 -12.59
C GLU A 489 -15.43 -19.19 -11.31
N GLY A 490 -16.58 -18.52 -11.41
CA GLY A 490 -17.44 -18.19 -10.26
C GLY A 490 -17.01 -16.98 -9.43
N PHE A 491 -15.90 -16.30 -9.74
CA PHE A 491 -15.43 -15.12 -8.98
C PHE A 491 -16.49 -14.02 -8.84
N GLU A 492 -17.20 -13.71 -9.92
CA GLU A 492 -18.25 -12.68 -9.92
C GLU A 492 -19.41 -13.03 -8.99
N GLU A 493 -19.67 -14.31 -8.73
CA GLU A 493 -20.72 -14.76 -7.82
C GLU A 493 -20.36 -14.47 -6.36
N PHE A 494 -19.06 -14.51 -6.02
CA PHE A 494 -18.56 -14.29 -4.66
C PHE A 494 -18.05 -12.86 -4.40
N TRP A 495 -17.90 -12.04 -5.45
CA TRP A 495 -17.37 -10.67 -5.31
C TRP A 495 -18.10 -9.86 -4.23
N GLN A 496 -19.44 -9.82 -4.30
CA GLN A 496 -20.23 -9.07 -3.34
C GLN A 496 -20.12 -9.66 -1.92
N GLU A 497 -20.02 -10.99 -1.79
CA GLU A 497 -19.83 -11.64 -0.49
C GLU A 497 -18.48 -11.26 0.13
N TRP A 498 -17.43 -11.15 -0.67
CA TRP A 498 -16.12 -10.72 -0.22
C TRP A 498 -16.09 -9.25 0.18
N CYS A 499 -16.73 -8.37 -0.60
CA CYS A 499 -16.90 -6.97 -0.23
C CYS A 499 -17.65 -6.83 1.10
N ASP A 500 -18.81 -7.51 1.22
CA ASP A 500 -19.61 -7.50 2.45
C ASP A 500 -18.81 -8.01 3.66
N HIS A 501 -18.01 -9.07 3.49
CA HIS A 501 -17.18 -9.64 4.56
C HIS A 501 -16.09 -8.67 5.03
N GLU A 502 -15.39 -8.00 4.11
CA GLU A 502 -14.38 -7.00 4.47
C GLU A 502 -14.99 -5.77 5.13
N SER A 503 -16.13 -5.28 4.64
CA SER A 503 -16.85 -4.16 5.23
C SER A 503 -17.33 -4.50 6.65
N ASP A 504 -17.95 -5.66 6.85
CA ASP A 504 -18.40 -6.12 8.17
C ASP A 504 -17.20 -6.25 9.14
N GLY A 505 -16.08 -6.84 8.69
CA GLY A 505 -14.86 -6.99 9.50
C GLY A 505 -14.19 -5.66 9.84
N ALA A 506 -14.15 -4.71 8.92
CA ALA A 506 -13.62 -3.36 9.16
C ALA A 506 -14.50 -2.57 10.13
N PHE A 507 -15.81 -2.68 9.99
CA PHE A 507 -16.74 -2.04 10.90
C PHE A 507 -16.58 -2.57 12.33
N GLU A 508 -16.45 -3.89 12.50
CA GLU A 508 -16.19 -4.52 13.79
C GLU A 508 -14.86 -4.04 14.39
N ALA A 509 -13.77 -4.08 13.62
CA ALA A 509 -12.45 -3.63 14.08
C ALA A 509 -12.41 -2.15 14.48
N LEU A 510 -13.17 -1.30 13.79
CA LEU A 510 -13.26 0.13 14.11
C LEU A 510 -14.13 0.42 15.35
N GLN A 511 -15.00 -0.52 15.77
CA GLN A 511 -15.91 -0.34 16.91
C GLN A 511 -15.44 -0.99 18.22
N LEU A 512 -14.80 -2.15 18.16
CA LEU A 512 -14.51 -2.96 19.35
C LEU A 512 -13.59 -2.27 20.37
N ASP A 513 -12.75 -1.35 19.92
CA ASP A 513 -11.79 -0.61 20.76
C ASP A 513 -12.41 0.38 21.76
N HIS A 514 -13.74 0.56 21.81
CA HIS A 514 -14.41 1.38 22.84
C HIS A 514 -14.72 0.63 24.13
N THR A 515 -14.66 -0.70 24.11
CA THR A 515 -15.18 -1.54 25.21
C THR A 515 -14.11 -2.18 26.08
N SER A 516 -12.84 -2.04 25.70
CA SER A 516 -11.64 -2.52 26.40
C SER A 516 -10.87 -1.35 27.01
#